data_AF-A0ABD2KZF5-F1
#
_entry.id   AF-A0ABD2KZF5-F1
#
_cell.length_a   1.000
_cell.length_b   1.000
_cell.length_c   1.000
_cell.angle_alpha   90.00
_cell.angle_beta   90.00
_cell.angle_gamma   90.00
#
_symmetry.space_group_name_H-M   'P 1'
#
loop_
_entity.id
_entity.type
_entity.pdbx_description
1 polymer ?
#
loop_
_entity_poly.entity_id
_entity_poly.type
_entity_poly.pdbx_seq_one_letter_code
_entity_poly.pdbx_strand_id
1 'polypeptide(L)'
;MCNSYTNSLRGLAQHIRTQHVDDTPFNNKPCRTGEAMGIQLFRDGGEFFLTTAKRTKKRGADFFSCSTQLTDNTWGGYLDAYGAACFVLNLAGNDFLDRNCIVLHVSPQVAEIDGVSGSGTVFSSIISLVTGRLCRSDTAITAWVDGMQQIRGVEELAQKALVASEEDDKIKRLVMSRENQQEWEALPPNTKGQVQGIFVGNVNELIAQVFKPIPPQ
;
A
#
# COMPACT_ATOMS: atom_id res chain seq x y z
N MET A 1 19.86 -15.23 -15.96
CA MET A 1 19.25 -14.33 -14.95
C MET A 1 17.82 -13.87 -15.33
N CYS A 2 17.07 -14.63 -16.15
CA CYS A 2 15.71 -14.25 -16.61
C CYS A 2 14.58 -15.07 -15.94
N ASN A 3 14.92 -16.11 -15.16
CA ASN A 3 13.95 -17.05 -14.58
C ASN A 3 13.38 -16.65 -13.21
N SER A 4 13.96 -15.66 -12.53
CA SER A 4 13.42 -15.12 -11.27
C SER A 4 12.31 -14.10 -11.48
N TYR A 5 12.28 -13.43 -12.65
CA TYR A 5 11.27 -12.44 -13.03
C TYR A 5 9.88 -13.04 -13.27
N THR A 6 9.83 -14.26 -13.81
CA THR A 6 8.57 -14.92 -14.18
C THR A 6 7.90 -15.64 -13.02
N ASN A 7 8.66 -16.07 -12.00
CA ASN A 7 8.10 -16.84 -10.88
C ASN A 7 7.38 -15.99 -9.83
N SER A 8 7.78 -14.73 -9.61
CA SER A 8 7.03 -13.84 -8.69
C SER A 8 5.72 -13.31 -9.30
N LEU A 9 5.65 -13.20 -10.64
CA LEU A 9 4.50 -12.67 -11.37
C LEU A 9 3.49 -13.76 -11.79
N ARG A 10 3.94 -15.00 -12.08
CA ARG A 10 3.03 -16.12 -12.44
C ARG A 10 2.07 -16.53 -11.33
N GLY A 11 2.39 -16.24 -10.07
CA GLY A 11 1.50 -16.50 -8.93
C GLY A 11 0.34 -15.51 -8.79
N LEU A 12 0.29 -14.43 -9.58
CA LEU A 12 -0.72 -13.37 -9.45
C LEU A 12 -2.04 -13.67 -10.20
N ALA A 13 -2.05 -14.67 -11.09
CA ALA A 13 -3.12 -14.87 -12.08
C ALA A 13 -4.04 -16.09 -11.83
N GLN A 14 -4.01 -16.70 -10.65
CA GLN A 14 -4.94 -17.79 -10.34
C GLN A 14 -5.71 -17.51 -9.05
N HIS A 15 -7.03 -17.65 -9.15
CA HIS A 15 -8.07 -17.59 -8.10
C HIS A 15 -8.82 -16.25 -7.95
N ILE A 16 -9.79 -16.02 -8.85
CA ILE A 16 -11.03 -15.33 -8.44
C ILE A 16 -11.97 -16.40 -7.89
N ARG A 17 -11.92 -16.65 -6.58
CA ARG A 17 -13.06 -17.16 -5.78
C ARG A 17 -12.73 -17.12 -4.29
N THR A 18 -13.75 -16.68 -3.55
CA THR A 18 -13.82 -16.47 -2.09
C THR A 18 -12.88 -15.40 -1.52
N GLN A 19 -13.48 -14.35 -0.96
CA GLN A 19 -12.78 -13.42 -0.07
C GLN A 19 -12.15 -14.26 1.04
N HIS A 20 -10.83 -14.43 1.02
CA HIS A 20 -10.13 -15.04 2.14
C HIS A 20 -10.15 -14.03 3.28
N VAL A 21 -10.84 -14.42 4.35
CA VAL A 21 -10.94 -13.70 5.60
C VAL A 21 -9.93 -14.37 6.52
N ASP A 22 -8.79 -13.73 6.77
CA ASP A 22 -7.77 -14.23 7.68
C ASP A 22 -8.08 -13.74 9.10
N ASP A 23 -8.44 -14.64 10.01
CA ASP A 23 -8.99 -14.35 11.34
C ASP A 23 -8.02 -13.71 12.35
N THR A 24 -6.96 -13.04 11.89
CA THR A 24 -6.05 -12.27 12.74
C THR A 24 -6.58 -10.87 13.08
N PRO A 25 -6.08 -10.24 14.16
CA PRO A 25 -6.70 -9.04 14.70
C PRO A 25 -6.68 -7.74 13.81
N PHE A 26 -7.71 -6.85 13.94
CA PHE A 26 -8.31 -5.70 13.16
C PHE A 26 -7.64 -4.38 13.48
N ASN A 27 -7.12 -4.12 14.68
CA ASN A 27 -7.46 -4.43 16.09
C ASN A 27 -7.89 -5.82 16.63
N ASN A 28 -9.06 -6.38 16.27
CA ASN A 28 -9.38 -7.83 16.19
C ASN A 28 -10.30 -8.32 14.98
N LYS A 29 -9.83 -8.36 13.72
CA LYS A 29 -10.52 -8.57 12.43
C LYS A 29 -9.50 -8.63 11.25
N PRO A 30 -9.75 -9.51 10.29
CA PRO A 30 -8.98 -9.68 9.07
C PRO A 30 -8.72 -8.42 8.25
N CYS A 31 -7.49 -8.29 7.74
CA CYS A 31 -7.23 -7.49 6.54
C CYS A 31 -7.99 -8.12 5.37
N ARG A 32 -8.87 -7.37 4.71
CA ARG A 32 -9.66 -7.87 3.59
C ARG A 32 -8.92 -7.65 2.28
N THR A 33 -9.30 -8.42 1.27
CA THR A 33 -8.91 -8.15 -0.10
C THR A 33 -9.29 -6.72 -0.48
N GLY A 34 -8.33 -5.95 -0.98
CA GLY A 34 -8.52 -4.54 -1.32
C GLY A 34 -8.13 -3.56 -0.22
N GLU A 35 -7.61 -4.01 0.92
CA GLU A 35 -7.22 -3.15 2.04
C GLU A 35 -5.69 -3.08 2.20
N ALA A 36 -5.17 -1.90 2.52
CA ALA A 36 -3.78 -1.68 2.89
C ALA A 36 -3.65 -0.54 3.91
N MET A 37 -2.67 -0.64 4.80
CA MET A 37 -2.43 0.32 5.88
C MET A 37 -1.28 1.27 5.54
N GLY A 38 -1.47 2.56 5.81
CA GLY A 38 -0.42 3.56 5.74
C GLY A 38 -0.38 4.47 6.98
N ILE A 39 0.58 5.38 7.00
CA ILE A 39 0.75 6.38 8.05
C ILE A 39 0.69 7.77 7.42
N GLN A 40 -0.09 8.64 8.01
CA GLN A 40 -0.13 10.05 7.63
C GLN A 40 0.09 10.93 8.86
N LEU A 41 0.66 12.11 8.61
CA LEU A 41 0.82 13.15 9.63
C LEU A 41 -0.22 14.25 9.41
N PHE A 42 -0.69 14.79 10.52
CA PHE A 42 -1.51 15.98 10.63
C PHE A 42 -0.78 17.01 11.48
N ARG A 43 -1.37 18.19 11.59
CA ARG A 43 -0.83 19.31 12.36
C ARG A 43 -0.52 18.96 13.83
N ASP A 44 -1.34 18.11 14.44
CA ASP A 44 -1.32 17.82 15.87
C ASP A 44 -0.83 16.39 16.21
N GLY A 45 -0.28 15.66 15.23
CA GLY A 45 0.19 14.29 15.41
C GLY A 45 0.04 13.44 14.15
N GLY A 46 0.46 12.19 14.19
CA GLY A 46 0.25 11.25 13.08
C GLY A 46 -0.67 10.10 13.47
N GLU A 47 -1.35 9.55 12.48
CA GLU A 47 -2.24 8.42 12.67
C GLU A 47 -2.14 7.43 11.52
N PHE A 48 -2.65 6.22 11.76
CA PHE A 48 -2.78 5.20 10.74
C PHE A 48 -4.03 5.43 9.90
N PHE A 49 -3.88 5.27 8.59
CA PHE A 49 -5.04 5.25 7.70
C PHE A 49 -5.13 3.92 6.95
N LEU A 50 -6.37 3.48 6.75
CA LEU A 50 -6.71 2.32 5.96
C LEU A 50 -7.24 2.78 4.60
N THR A 51 -6.56 2.37 3.53
CA THR A 51 -7.07 2.52 2.17
C THR A 51 -7.79 1.25 1.76
N THR A 52 -9.04 1.39 1.34
CA THR A 52 -9.87 0.31 0.79
C THR A 52 -10.20 0.58 -0.67
N ALA A 53 -9.63 -0.21 -1.59
CA ALA A 53 -9.98 -0.21 -3.00
C ALA A 53 -11.21 -1.09 -3.23
N LYS A 54 -12.22 -0.55 -3.93
CA LYS A 54 -13.42 -1.29 -4.33
C LYS A 54 -13.71 -1.12 -5.80
N ARG A 55 -14.12 -2.21 -6.44
CA ARG A 55 -14.75 -2.18 -7.75
C ARG A 55 -16.12 -1.52 -7.63
N THR A 56 -16.42 -0.55 -8.50
CA THR A 56 -17.75 0.04 -8.63
C THR A 56 -18.43 -0.36 -9.94
N LYS A 57 -19.76 -0.33 -9.95
CA LYS A 57 -20.59 -0.51 -11.15
C LYS A 57 -20.85 0.80 -11.90
N LYS A 58 -20.35 1.94 -11.41
CA LYS A 58 -20.50 3.23 -12.10
C LYS A 58 -19.98 3.10 -13.54
N ARG A 59 -20.84 3.44 -14.50
CA ARG A 59 -20.48 3.69 -15.90
C ARG A 59 -20.24 5.20 -16.03
N GLY A 60 -19.04 5.61 -16.42
CA GLY A 60 -18.65 7.01 -16.55
C GLY A 60 -17.17 7.14 -16.95
N ALA A 61 -16.71 8.37 -17.20
CA ALA A 61 -15.35 8.67 -17.69
C ALA A 61 -14.25 8.37 -16.66
N ASP A 62 -14.58 8.38 -15.37
CA ASP A 62 -13.59 8.26 -14.30
C ASP A 62 -13.36 6.79 -13.93
N PHE A 63 -12.30 6.20 -14.49
CA PHE A 63 -11.84 4.84 -14.21
C PHE A 63 -11.31 4.68 -12.77
N PHE A 64 -10.92 5.77 -12.14
CA PHE A 64 -10.34 5.81 -10.81
C PHE A 64 -10.83 7.04 -10.04
N SER A 65 -11.25 6.86 -8.80
CA SER A 65 -11.75 7.95 -7.94
C SER A 65 -11.47 7.67 -6.47
N CYS A 66 -11.48 8.73 -5.65
CA CYS A 66 -11.39 8.62 -4.20
C CYS A 66 -12.65 9.24 -3.57
N SER A 67 -13.20 8.62 -2.51
CA SER A 67 -14.34 9.18 -1.78
C SER A 67 -13.95 10.31 -0.83
N THR A 68 -12.65 10.45 -0.54
CA THR A 68 -12.09 11.48 0.35
C THR A 68 -11.53 12.63 -0.50
N GLN A 69 -11.64 13.85 0.01
CA GLN A 69 -11.05 15.02 -0.64
C GLN A 69 -9.52 14.96 -0.51
N LEU A 70 -8.83 15.17 -1.64
CA LEU A 70 -7.37 15.11 -1.74
C LEU A 70 -6.87 16.41 -2.35
N THR A 71 -5.67 16.84 -1.97
CA THR A 71 -4.97 17.92 -2.68
C THR A 71 -4.58 17.46 -4.10
N ASP A 72 -4.39 18.40 -5.03
CA ASP A 72 -3.99 18.06 -6.41
C ASP A 72 -2.69 17.25 -6.47
N ASN A 73 -1.74 17.56 -5.59
CA ASN A 73 -0.47 16.84 -5.47
C ASN A 73 -0.70 15.39 -5.01
N THR A 74 -1.51 15.20 -3.96
CA THR A 74 -1.86 13.87 -3.44
C THR A 74 -2.60 13.05 -4.49
N TRP A 75 -3.54 13.67 -5.20
CA TRP A 75 -4.26 13.03 -6.29
C TRP A 75 -3.32 12.60 -7.43
N GLY A 76 -2.35 13.44 -7.81
CA GLY A 76 -1.29 13.10 -8.75
C GLY A 76 -0.53 11.83 -8.34
N GLY A 77 -0.07 11.75 -7.09
CA GLY A 77 0.60 10.55 -6.58
C GLY A 77 -0.30 9.30 -6.56
N TYR A 78 -1.60 9.46 -6.32
CA TYR A 78 -2.56 8.35 -6.34
C TYR A 78 -2.82 7.88 -7.78
N LEU A 79 -2.83 8.79 -8.76
CA LEU A 79 -2.89 8.46 -10.18
C LEU A 79 -1.63 7.72 -10.64
N ASP A 80 -0.44 8.12 -10.18
CA ASP A 80 0.80 7.40 -10.47
C ASP A 80 0.76 5.97 -9.93
N ALA A 81 0.29 5.79 -8.69
CA ALA A 81 0.08 4.47 -8.10
C ALA A 81 -0.94 3.63 -8.88
N TYR A 82 -2.05 4.23 -9.34
CA TYR A 82 -3.02 3.55 -10.19
C TYR A 82 -2.40 3.11 -11.53
N GLY A 83 -1.65 4.00 -12.21
CA GLY A 83 -0.95 3.70 -13.45
C GLY A 83 0.08 2.59 -13.29
N ALA A 84 0.84 2.61 -12.19
CA ALA A 84 1.78 1.55 -11.83
C ALA A 84 1.06 0.21 -11.61
N ALA A 85 -0.11 0.21 -10.95
CA ALA A 85 -0.91 -1.00 -10.75
C ALA A 85 -1.41 -1.56 -12.10
N CYS A 86 -1.93 -0.71 -13.00
CA CYS A 86 -2.31 -1.10 -14.36
C CYS A 86 -1.13 -1.74 -15.10
N PHE A 87 0.04 -1.10 -15.08
CA PHE A 87 1.24 -1.62 -15.75
C PHE A 87 1.62 -3.01 -15.24
N VAL A 88 1.72 -3.19 -13.92
CA VAL A 88 2.10 -4.47 -13.29
C VAL A 88 1.08 -5.57 -13.60
N LEU A 89 -0.21 -5.27 -13.53
CA LEU A 89 -1.27 -6.24 -13.79
C LEU A 89 -1.35 -6.63 -15.27
N ASN A 90 -1.18 -5.68 -16.18
CA ASN A 90 -1.16 -5.95 -17.63
C ASN A 90 0.06 -6.78 -18.02
N LEU A 91 1.24 -6.55 -17.42
CA LEU A 91 2.40 -7.43 -17.60
C LEU A 91 2.14 -8.86 -17.12
N ALA A 92 1.29 -9.05 -16.12
CA ALA A 92 0.85 -10.35 -15.63
C ALA A 92 -0.31 -10.96 -16.46
N GLY A 93 -0.75 -10.30 -17.54
CA GLY A 93 -1.85 -10.75 -18.39
C GLY A 93 -3.25 -10.54 -17.78
N ASN A 94 -3.39 -9.61 -16.83
CA ASN A 94 -4.64 -9.31 -16.15
C ASN A 94 -5.14 -7.92 -16.53
N ASP A 95 -6.23 -7.87 -17.31
CA ASP A 95 -6.84 -6.63 -17.83
C ASP A 95 -8.02 -6.13 -16.98
N PHE A 96 -8.08 -6.51 -15.70
CA PHE A 96 -9.19 -6.17 -14.82
C PHE A 96 -9.41 -4.65 -14.69
N LEU A 97 -8.33 -3.87 -14.59
CA LEU A 97 -8.42 -2.40 -14.43
C LEU A 97 -8.83 -1.69 -15.72
N ASP A 98 -8.58 -2.28 -16.88
CA ASP A 98 -8.99 -1.72 -18.17
C ASP A 98 -10.53 -1.73 -18.35
N ARG A 99 -11.21 -2.62 -17.63
CA ARG A 99 -12.66 -2.88 -17.78
C ARG A 99 -13.51 -2.48 -16.58
N ASN A 100 -12.89 -2.04 -15.49
CA ASN A 100 -13.57 -1.79 -14.23
C ASN A 100 -13.14 -0.46 -13.63
N CYS A 101 -14.09 0.28 -13.07
CA CYS A 101 -13.78 1.49 -12.33
C CYS A 101 -13.48 1.15 -10.86
N ILE A 102 -12.46 1.80 -10.30
CA ILE A 102 -12.03 1.63 -8.91
C ILE A 102 -12.38 2.88 -8.12
N VAL A 103 -12.91 2.68 -6.92
CA VAL A 103 -13.14 3.74 -5.92
C VAL A 103 -12.28 3.42 -4.70
N LEU A 104 -11.49 4.39 -4.28
CA LEU A 104 -10.79 4.34 -3.00
C LEU A 104 -11.66 4.92 -1.90
N HIS A 105 -11.65 4.26 -0.75
CA HIS A 105 -12.12 4.81 0.51
C HIS A 105 -10.96 4.87 1.48
N VAL A 106 -10.68 6.04 2.04
CA VAL A 106 -9.64 6.22 3.05
C VAL A 106 -10.31 6.47 4.40
N SER A 107 -9.86 5.76 5.43
CA SER A 107 -10.36 5.88 6.81
C SER A 107 -9.20 6.09 7.79
N PRO A 108 -9.32 6.96 8.80
CA PRO A 108 -10.50 7.79 9.10
C PRO A 108 -10.76 8.86 8.03
N GLN A 109 -12.00 9.36 7.98
CA GLN A 109 -12.32 10.48 7.10
C GLN A 109 -11.74 11.75 7.72
N VAL A 110 -10.78 12.33 7.03
CA VAL A 110 -10.16 13.60 7.39
C VAL A 110 -10.55 14.67 6.37
N ALA A 111 -10.48 15.94 6.77
CA ALA A 111 -10.91 17.05 5.94
C ALA A 111 -10.11 17.15 4.64
N GLU A 112 -8.81 16.91 4.72
CA GLU A 112 -7.90 16.90 3.58
C GLU A 112 -6.69 16.01 3.88
N ILE A 113 -6.27 15.23 2.88
CA ILE A 113 -5.04 14.43 2.91
C ILE A 113 -4.04 15.14 2.00
N ASP A 114 -2.90 15.51 2.57
CA ASP A 114 -1.79 16.10 1.83
C ASP A 114 -0.54 15.19 1.82
N GLY A 115 0.17 15.20 0.70
CA GLY A 115 1.38 14.41 0.45
C GLY A 115 1.17 13.08 -0.29
N VAL A 116 2.14 12.73 -1.14
CA VAL A 116 2.14 11.53 -1.99
C VAL A 116 2.56 10.24 -1.26
N SER A 117 2.89 10.33 0.03
CA SER A 117 3.42 9.21 0.83
C SER A 117 2.46 8.03 1.01
N GLY A 118 1.16 8.23 0.78
CA GLY A 118 0.14 7.17 0.79
C GLY A 118 -0.04 6.43 -0.54
N SER A 119 0.65 6.85 -1.61
CA SER A 119 0.50 6.23 -2.94
C SER A 119 0.95 4.76 -2.96
N GLY A 120 1.96 4.37 -2.18
CA GLY A 120 2.33 2.96 -2.00
C GLY A 120 1.22 2.12 -1.33
N THR A 121 0.46 2.71 -0.42
CA THR A 121 -0.71 2.10 0.21
C THR A 121 -1.83 1.92 -0.80
N VAL A 122 -2.08 2.94 -1.64
CA VAL A 122 -3.05 2.88 -2.74
C VAL A 122 -2.71 1.77 -3.72
N PHE A 123 -1.46 1.75 -4.22
CA PHE A 123 -0.97 0.71 -5.10
C PHE A 123 -1.21 -0.68 -4.51
N SER A 124 -0.82 -0.89 -3.25
CA SER A 124 -0.98 -2.18 -2.56
C SER A 124 -2.44 -2.57 -2.38
N SER A 125 -3.33 -1.63 -2.07
CA SER A 125 -4.77 -1.88 -1.96
C SER A 125 -5.38 -2.33 -3.31
N ILE A 126 -4.95 -1.75 -4.42
CA ILE A 126 -5.41 -2.11 -5.77
C ILE A 126 -4.89 -3.50 -6.15
N ILE A 127 -3.60 -3.77 -5.96
CA ILE A 127 -3.02 -5.09 -6.23
C ILE A 127 -3.72 -6.16 -5.36
N SER A 128 -4.02 -5.84 -4.10
CA SER A 128 -4.82 -6.72 -3.23
C SER A 128 -6.18 -7.00 -3.83
N LEU A 129 -6.95 -5.96 -4.20
CA LEU A 129 -8.28 -6.09 -4.79
C LEU A 129 -8.29 -7.02 -6.00
N VAL A 130 -7.35 -6.84 -6.92
CA VAL A 130 -7.34 -7.56 -8.20
C VAL A 130 -6.83 -8.99 -8.06
N THR A 131 -5.81 -9.21 -7.23
CA THR A 131 -5.15 -10.52 -7.09
C THR A 131 -5.79 -11.42 -6.04
N GLY A 132 -6.69 -10.88 -5.20
CA GLY A 132 -7.24 -11.62 -4.07
C GLY A 132 -6.27 -11.76 -2.88
N ARG A 133 -5.00 -11.33 -3.03
CA ARG A 133 -3.96 -11.49 -2.01
C ARG A 133 -4.15 -10.49 -0.88
N LEU A 134 -4.01 -10.96 0.36
CA LEU A 134 -4.12 -10.12 1.54
C LEU A 134 -2.82 -9.38 1.82
N CYS A 135 -2.91 -8.08 2.05
CA CYS A 135 -1.86 -7.33 2.71
C CYS A 135 -1.69 -7.85 4.14
N ARG A 136 -0.49 -7.75 4.68
CA ARG A 136 -0.23 -8.11 6.06
C ARG A 136 -0.84 -7.09 7.01
N SER A 137 -1.46 -7.56 8.09
CA SER A 137 -2.06 -6.72 9.12
C SER A 137 -1.03 -6.02 10.01
N ASP A 138 0.18 -6.58 10.14
CA ASP A 138 1.27 -6.04 10.97
C ASP A 138 2.18 -5.03 10.24
N THR A 139 1.81 -4.66 9.00
CA THR A 139 2.66 -3.90 8.09
C THR A 139 1.98 -2.59 7.69
N ALA A 140 2.64 -1.47 7.97
CA ALA A 140 2.27 -0.16 7.47
C ALA A 140 3.19 0.28 6.33
N ILE A 141 2.66 1.09 5.42
CA ILE A 141 3.35 1.52 4.19
C ILE A 141 3.44 3.03 4.17
N THR A 142 4.65 3.56 3.94
CA THR A 142 4.89 4.98 3.69
C THR A 142 5.86 5.11 2.52
N ALA A 143 5.31 5.33 1.32
CA ALA A 143 6.07 5.25 0.09
C ALA A 143 5.39 6.05 -1.02
N TRP A 144 6.19 6.75 -1.82
CA TRP A 144 5.72 7.33 -3.07
C TRP A 144 6.00 6.38 -4.24
N VAL A 145 4.95 5.96 -4.95
CA VAL A 145 5.08 5.24 -6.23
C VAL A 145 5.05 6.25 -7.36
N ASP A 146 6.14 6.34 -8.14
CA ASP A 146 6.17 7.21 -9.33
C ASP A 146 5.64 6.50 -10.59
N GLY A 147 5.43 7.28 -11.66
CA GLY A 147 4.97 6.76 -12.95
C GLY A 147 5.92 5.76 -13.63
N MET A 148 7.15 5.56 -13.12
CA MET A 148 8.13 4.56 -13.60
C MET A 148 8.22 3.35 -12.66
N GLN A 149 7.22 3.16 -11.80
CA GLN A 149 7.12 2.01 -10.89
C GLN A 149 8.28 1.95 -9.88
N GLN A 150 8.94 3.08 -9.62
CA GLN A 150 9.97 3.20 -8.58
C GLN A 150 9.33 3.67 -7.27
N ILE A 151 9.98 3.32 -6.15
CA ILE A 151 9.59 3.79 -4.83
C ILE A 151 10.49 4.93 -4.39
N ARG A 152 9.93 6.13 -4.35
CA ARG A 152 10.63 7.38 -4.06
C ARG A 152 10.53 7.76 -2.59
N GLY A 153 11.51 8.52 -2.14
CA GLY A 153 11.59 9.05 -0.78
C GLY A 153 10.35 9.84 -0.41
N VAL A 154 9.97 9.73 0.86
CA VAL A 154 8.88 10.50 1.47
C VAL A 154 9.43 11.45 2.51
N GLU A 155 8.72 12.55 2.73
CA GLU A 155 9.05 13.48 3.81
C GLU A 155 8.55 12.96 5.16
N GLU A 156 9.15 13.50 6.24
CA GLU A 156 8.74 13.30 7.63
C GLU A 156 8.71 11.83 8.05
N LEU A 157 9.69 11.04 7.57
CA LEU A 157 9.78 9.62 7.93
C LEU A 157 9.99 9.48 9.44
N ALA A 158 10.79 10.35 10.05
CA ALA A 158 11.11 10.23 11.46
C ALA A 158 9.86 10.29 12.36
N GLN A 159 8.95 11.22 12.08
CA GLN A 159 7.69 11.37 12.78
C GLN A 159 6.75 10.19 12.50
N LYS A 160 6.69 9.71 11.25
CA LYS A 160 5.89 8.52 10.89
C LYS A 160 6.42 7.25 11.57
N ALA A 161 7.73 7.12 11.70
CA ALA A 161 8.37 6.02 12.41
C ALA A 161 8.09 6.08 13.92
N LEU A 162 8.02 7.28 14.51
CA LEU A 162 7.64 7.46 15.91
C LEU A 162 6.21 6.98 16.14
N VAL A 163 5.25 7.43 15.33
CA VAL A 163 3.86 6.98 15.35
C VAL A 163 3.78 5.46 15.23
N ALA A 164 4.58 4.86 14.34
CA ALA A 164 4.65 3.41 14.22
C ALA A 164 5.18 2.71 15.47
N SER A 165 6.17 3.30 16.14
CA SER A 165 6.78 2.73 17.34
C SER A 165 5.94 2.88 18.61
N GLU A 166 5.02 3.85 18.66
CA GLU A 166 4.16 4.12 19.81
C GLU A 166 2.91 3.22 19.85
N GLU A 167 2.51 2.63 18.71
CA GLU A 167 1.39 1.69 18.68
C GLU A 167 1.77 0.35 19.33
N ASP A 168 1.38 0.20 20.60
CA ASP A 168 1.51 -0.95 21.50
C ASP A 168 1.13 -2.29 20.81
N ASP A 169 2.11 -2.91 20.14
CA ASP A 169 2.08 -4.21 19.45
C ASP A 169 1.31 -4.38 18.13
N LYS A 170 0.66 -3.34 17.57
CA LYS A 170 -0.18 -3.51 16.36
C LYS A 170 0.62 -3.54 15.05
N ILE A 171 1.63 -2.69 14.94
CA ILE A 171 2.44 -2.55 13.74
C ILE A 171 3.87 -2.96 14.09
N LYS A 172 4.37 -3.96 13.36
CA LYS A 172 5.71 -4.51 13.56
C LYS A 172 6.64 -4.18 12.41
N ARG A 173 6.08 -3.79 11.27
CA ARG A 173 6.82 -3.58 10.03
C ARG A 173 6.41 -2.25 9.43
N LEU A 174 7.39 -1.42 9.09
CA LEU A 174 7.19 -0.19 8.33
C LEU A 174 7.93 -0.31 7.01
N VAL A 175 7.18 -0.43 5.91
CA VAL A 175 7.73 -0.47 4.56
C VAL A 175 7.87 0.96 4.04
N MET A 176 9.07 1.30 3.59
CA MET A 176 9.46 2.64 3.15
C MET A 176 10.44 2.61 1.97
N SER A 177 10.67 3.76 1.35
CA SER A 177 11.68 3.87 0.29
C SER A 177 13.09 3.61 0.81
N ARG A 178 13.92 2.98 -0.02
CA ARG A 178 15.36 2.89 0.20
C ARG A 178 16.04 4.27 0.26
N GLU A 179 15.49 5.28 -0.40
CA GLU A 179 15.99 6.66 -0.32
C GLU A 179 15.88 7.23 1.11
N ASN A 180 14.97 6.73 1.93
CA ASN A 180 14.79 7.15 3.32
C ASN A 180 15.70 6.42 4.34
N GLN A 181 16.59 5.54 3.89
CA GLN A 181 17.41 4.72 4.79
C GLN A 181 18.30 5.56 5.73
N GLN A 182 18.90 6.64 5.23
CA GLN A 182 19.75 7.51 6.05
C GLN A 182 18.95 8.18 7.18
N GLU A 183 17.73 8.63 6.90
CA GLU A 183 16.83 9.23 7.90
C GLU A 183 16.39 8.18 8.93
N TRP A 184 16.06 6.95 8.49
CA TRP A 184 15.76 5.84 9.39
C TRP A 184 16.94 5.50 10.31
N GLU A 185 18.16 5.43 9.78
CA GLU A 185 19.35 5.08 10.55
C GLU A 185 19.64 6.11 11.65
N ALA A 186 19.32 7.38 11.42
CA ALA A 186 19.45 8.47 12.40
C ALA A 186 18.45 8.38 13.56
N LEU A 187 17.42 7.52 13.47
CA LEU A 187 16.42 7.38 14.53
C LEU A 187 16.98 6.80 15.83
N PRO A 188 16.37 7.14 16.98
CA PRO A 188 16.73 6.56 18.26
C PRO A 188 16.64 5.02 18.25
N PRO A 189 17.52 4.31 18.98
CA PRO A 189 17.47 2.85 19.09
C PRO A 189 16.12 2.34 19.60
N ASN A 190 15.45 3.08 20.48
CA ASN A 190 14.14 2.72 21.00
C ASN A 190 13.10 2.58 19.88
N THR A 191 13.00 3.57 18.97
CA THR A 191 12.08 3.54 17.82
C THR A 191 12.37 2.35 16.90
N LYS A 192 13.64 2.15 16.54
CA LYS A 192 14.08 1.03 15.69
C LYS A 192 13.93 -0.35 16.36
N GLY A 193 13.86 -0.39 17.69
CA GLY A 193 13.65 -1.61 18.47
C GLY A 193 12.19 -2.05 18.51
N GLN A 194 11.24 -1.14 18.34
CA GLN A 194 9.80 -1.45 18.36
C GLN A 194 9.24 -1.82 16.98
N VAL A 195 9.80 -1.24 15.91
CA VAL A 195 9.34 -1.44 14.52
C VAL A 195 10.49 -1.80 13.60
N GLN A 196 10.30 -2.84 12.79
CA GLN A 196 11.22 -3.22 11.74
C GLN A 196 11.05 -2.31 10.51
N GLY A 197 12.09 -1.55 10.18
CA GLY A 197 12.17 -0.80 8.92
C GLY A 197 12.50 -1.71 7.74
N ILE A 198 11.73 -1.59 6.66
CA ILE A 198 11.88 -2.40 5.44
C ILE A 198 12.00 -1.49 4.22
N PHE A 199 13.13 -1.60 3.53
CA PHE A 199 13.49 -0.69 2.44
C PHE A 199 13.24 -1.32 1.08
N VAL A 200 12.42 -0.65 0.27
CA VAL A 200 12.08 -1.06 -1.09
C VAL A 200 12.44 0.04 -2.09
N GLY A 201 12.84 -0.36 -3.31
CA GLY A 201 13.19 0.58 -4.39
C GLY A 201 12.23 0.57 -5.57
N ASN A 202 11.40 -0.46 -5.71
CA ASN A 202 10.44 -0.59 -6.79
C ASN A 202 9.19 -1.35 -6.33
N VAL A 203 8.14 -1.31 -7.15
CA VAL A 203 6.86 -1.95 -6.84
C VAL A 203 6.93 -3.46 -6.67
N ASN A 204 7.89 -4.16 -7.30
CA ASN A 204 8.03 -5.61 -7.14
C ASN A 204 8.51 -5.96 -5.73
N GLU A 205 9.49 -5.21 -5.23
CA GLU A 205 9.95 -5.33 -3.85
C GLU A 205 8.83 -4.95 -2.87
N LEU A 206 8.06 -3.90 -3.16
CA LEU A 206 6.88 -3.54 -2.36
C LEU A 206 5.88 -4.70 -2.27
N ILE A 207 5.52 -5.31 -3.41
CA ILE A 207 4.62 -6.48 -3.44
C ILE A 207 5.20 -7.65 -2.64
N ALA A 208 6.51 -7.92 -2.74
CA ALA A 208 7.14 -9.01 -2.02
C ALA A 208 7.08 -8.84 -0.49
N GLN A 209 7.11 -7.59 -0.01
CA GLN A 209 7.17 -7.29 1.43
C GLN A 209 5.78 -7.12 2.07
N VAL A 210 4.82 -6.55 1.34
CA VAL A 210 3.49 -6.17 1.87
C VAL A 210 2.51 -7.33 1.92
N PHE A 211 2.57 -8.27 0.98
CA PHE A 211 1.58 -9.33 0.86
C PHE A 211 1.96 -10.57 1.66
N LYS A 212 0.95 -11.29 2.17
CA LYS A 212 1.18 -12.61 2.77
C LYS A 212 1.77 -13.57 1.72
N PRO A 213 2.68 -14.48 2.12
CA PRO A 213 3.16 -15.54 1.24
C PRO A 213 1.97 -16.36 0.73
N ILE A 214 2.01 -16.77 -0.53
CA ILE A 214 1.02 -17.71 -1.05
C ILE A 214 1.27 -19.04 -0.32
N PRO A 215 0.28 -19.61 0.39
CA PRO A 215 0.45 -20.92 1.01
C PRO A 215 0.89 -21.93 -0.05
N PRO A 216 1.87 -22.82 0.25
CA PRO A 216 2.20 -23.90 -0.66
C PRO A 216 0.95 -24.76 -0.91
N GLN A 217 0.69 -25.07 -2.17
CA GLN A 217 -0.41 -25.94 -2.62
C GLN A 217 -0.13 -27.40 -2.29
#